data_AF-A0A7M3XVY7-F1
#
_entry.id   AF-A0A7M3XVY7-F1
#
_cell.length_a   1.000
_cell.length_b   1.000
_cell.length_c   1.000
_cell.angle_alpha   90.00
_cell.angle_beta   90.00
_cell.angle_gamma   90.00
#
_symmetry.space_group_name_H-M   'P 1'
#
loop_
_entity.id
_entity.type
_entity.pdbx_description
1 polymer ?
#
loop_
_entity_poly.entity_id
_entity_poly.type
_entity_poly.pdbx_seq_one_letter_code
_entity_poly.pdbx_strand_id
1 'polypeptide(L)'
;PPPLVLTHQVPESVAGLHNPGGFTDGDRAVCLLRWMGVPLDALAFVGFALDKVGPWSGVTDPSRKLQKLTWMAEVLHRLGVMHEALPLDENS
;
A
#
# COMPACT_ATOMS: atom_id res chain seq x y z
N PRO A 1 10.17 14.09 -17.46
CA PRO A 1 9.32 12.95 -17.08
C PRO A 1 9.97 12.23 -15.88
N PRO A 2 9.20 11.77 -14.88
CA PRO A 2 9.78 10.96 -13.81
C PRO A 2 10.39 9.67 -14.39
N PRO A 3 11.51 9.17 -13.83
CA PRO A 3 12.17 7.97 -14.34
C PRO A 3 11.29 6.73 -14.18
N LEU A 4 11.31 5.83 -15.16
CA LEU A 4 10.67 4.51 -15.06
C LEU A 4 11.56 3.59 -14.22
N VAL A 5 11.01 3.09 -13.11
CA VAL A 5 11.69 2.14 -12.22
C VAL A 5 10.98 0.79 -12.31
N LEU A 6 11.70 -0.25 -12.73
CA LEU A 6 11.14 -1.61 -12.83
C LEU A 6 11.23 -2.31 -11.47
N THR A 7 10.12 -2.92 -11.03
CA THR A 7 10.06 -3.60 -9.71
C THR A 7 9.55 -5.04 -9.81
N HIS A 8 9.93 -5.89 -8.85
CA HIS A 8 9.45 -7.28 -8.73
C HIS A 8 9.13 -7.66 -7.27
N GLN A 9 8.37 -8.75 -7.07
CA GLN A 9 7.97 -9.27 -5.75
C GLN A 9 8.40 -10.73 -5.49
N VAL A 10 9.09 -11.35 -6.45
CA VAL A 10 9.59 -12.73 -6.29
C VAL A 10 10.78 -12.76 -5.32
N PRO A 11 10.96 -13.87 -4.56
CA PRO A 11 12.06 -14.00 -3.60
C PRO A 11 13.45 -14.02 -4.26
N GLU A 12 13.53 -14.41 -5.53
CA GLU A 12 14.77 -14.43 -6.32
C GLU A 12 15.14 -13.04 -6.82
N SER A 13 16.44 -12.76 -7.00
CA SER A 13 16.87 -11.53 -7.66
C SER A 13 16.54 -11.55 -9.15
N VAL A 14 15.92 -10.49 -9.66
CA VAL A 14 15.71 -10.29 -11.10
C VAL A 14 16.64 -9.20 -11.60
N ALA A 15 17.47 -9.52 -12.60
CA ALA A 15 18.47 -8.59 -13.13
C ALA A 15 17.83 -7.30 -13.65
N GLY A 16 18.32 -6.15 -13.17
CA GLY A 16 17.84 -4.83 -13.58
C GLY A 16 16.51 -4.39 -12.95
N LEU A 17 15.90 -5.19 -12.06
CA LEU A 17 14.66 -4.85 -11.35
C LEU A 17 14.93 -4.72 -9.85
N HIS A 18 14.16 -3.86 -9.19
CA HIS A 18 14.22 -3.67 -7.75
C HIS A 18 13.11 -4.43 -7.03
N ASN A 19 13.43 -5.18 -5.99
CA ASN A 19 12.44 -5.69 -5.04
C ASN A 19 12.40 -4.77 -3.82
N PRO A 20 11.46 -3.82 -3.72
CA PRO A 20 11.35 -2.98 -2.53
C PRO A 20 10.94 -3.77 -1.29
N GLY A 21 10.35 -4.97 -1.44
CA GLY A 21 9.69 -5.67 -0.34
C GLY A 21 8.54 -4.85 0.25
N GLY A 22 7.74 -5.44 1.14
CA GLY A 22 6.72 -4.72 1.93
C GLY A 22 5.54 -4.11 1.16
N PHE A 23 5.67 -3.89 -0.15
CA PHE A 23 4.71 -3.26 -1.04
C PHE A 23 3.57 -4.24 -1.36
N THR A 24 2.36 -3.92 -0.98
CA THR A 24 1.18 -4.77 -1.19
C THR A 24 0.49 -4.46 -2.53
N ASP A 25 -0.45 -5.31 -2.95
CA ASP A 25 -1.27 -5.02 -4.15
C ASP A 25 -2.09 -3.74 -3.99
N GLY A 26 -2.54 -3.41 -2.77
CA GLY A 26 -3.24 -2.17 -2.46
C GLY A 26 -2.36 -0.95 -2.73
N ASP A 27 -1.11 -0.96 -2.25
CA ASP A 27 -0.15 0.13 -2.45
C ASP A 27 0.13 0.36 -3.94
N ARG A 28 0.32 -0.73 -4.71
CA ARG A 28 0.49 -0.69 -6.17
C ARG A 28 -0.70 -0.06 -6.87
N ALA A 29 -1.91 -0.49 -6.52
CA ALA A 29 -3.13 0.00 -7.14
C ALA A 29 -3.29 1.51 -6.94
N VAL A 30 -3.09 1.99 -5.71
CA VAL A 30 -3.19 3.42 -5.39
C VAL A 30 -2.10 4.21 -6.12
N CYS A 31 -0.84 3.78 -6.10
CA CYS A 31 0.23 4.41 -6.85
C CYS A 31 -0.08 4.53 -8.35
N LEU A 32 -0.58 3.46 -8.97
CA LEU A 32 -0.92 3.44 -10.38
C LEU A 32 -2.09 4.39 -10.70
N LEU A 33 -3.19 4.32 -9.94
CA LEU A 33 -4.37 5.16 -10.15
C LEU A 33 -4.04 6.65 -9.96
N ARG A 34 -3.24 6.99 -8.95
CA ARG A 34 -2.75 8.36 -8.73
C ARG A 34 -1.86 8.84 -9.87
N TRP A 35 -0.96 7.99 -10.37
CA TRP A 35 -0.12 8.31 -11.52
C TRP A 35 -0.95 8.54 -12.80
N MET A 36 -2.04 7.80 -13.00
CA MET A 36 -2.97 8.00 -14.11
C MET A 36 -3.86 9.25 -13.97
N GLY A 37 -3.74 10.01 -12.87
CA GLY A 37 -4.53 11.22 -12.64
C GLY A 37 -5.97 10.95 -12.20
N VAL A 38 -6.28 9.74 -11.69
CA VAL A 38 -7.61 9.44 -11.16
C VAL A 38 -7.89 10.33 -9.94
N PRO A 39 -9.01 11.07 -9.92
CA PRO A 39 -9.34 11.96 -8.82
C PRO A 39 -9.75 11.15 -7.59
N LEU A 40 -9.55 11.70 -6.39
CA LEU A 40 -9.73 10.98 -5.13
C LEU A 40 -11.19 10.60 -4.86
N ASP A 41 -12.13 11.43 -5.31
CA ASP A 41 -13.57 11.19 -5.22
C ASP A 41 -14.04 10.01 -6.09
N ALA A 42 -13.21 9.53 -7.02
CA ALA A 42 -13.43 8.33 -7.80
C ALA A 42 -12.75 7.08 -7.21
N LEU A 43 -12.07 7.19 -6.06
CA LEU A 43 -11.39 6.09 -5.40
C LEU A 43 -12.16 5.63 -4.15
N ALA A 44 -12.24 4.32 -3.96
CA ALA A 44 -12.74 3.71 -2.74
C ALA A 44 -11.67 2.80 -2.13
N PHE A 45 -11.29 3.07 -0.88
CA PHE A 45 -10.27 2.33 -0.15
C PHE A 45 -10.92 1.26 0.73
N VAL A 46 -11.18 0.09 0.14
CA VAL A 46 -11.86 -1.02 0.84
C VAL A 46 -10.82 -1.96 1.47
N GLY A 47 -10.91 -2.17 2.79
CA GLY A 47 -10.05 -3.12 3.51
C GLY A 47 -8.67 -2.59 3.92
N PHE A 48 -8.42 -1.29 3.75
CA PHE A 48 -7.27 -0.61 4.35
C PHE A 48 -7.51 -0.44 5.85
N ALA A 49 -6.63 -0.98 6.69
CA ALA A 49 -6.68 -0.84 8.13
C ALA A 49 -5.26 -0.87 8.70
N LEU A 50 -4.94 0.01 9.64
CA LEU A 50 -3.62 0.03 10.30
C LEU A 50 -3.55 -0.84 11.55
N ASP A 51 -4.69 -1.21 12.12
CA ASP A 51 -4.82 -1.76 13.47
C ASP A 51 -5.52 -3.13 13.51
N LYS A 52 -6.32 -3.47 12.49
CA LYS A 52 -7.16 -4.67 12.50
C LYS A 52 -6.60 -5.81 11.69
N VAL A 53 -6.45 -6.95 12.38
CA VAL A 53 -6.18 -8.23 11.75
C VAL A 53 -7.49 -8.79 11.20
N GLY A 54 -7.76 -8.55 9.91
CA GLY A 54 -8.95 -9.11 9.25
C GLY A 54 -9.00 -10.65 9.33
N PRO A 55 -10.21 -11.25 9.34
CA PRO A 55 -10.41 -12.69 9.53
C PRO A 55 -9.75 -13.56 8.46
N TRP A 56 -9.41 -12.97 7.31
CA TRP A 56 -8.74 -13.62 6.18
C TRP A 56 -7.22 -13.52 6.20
N SER A 57 -6.61 -12.92 7.23
CA SER A 57 -5.16 -12.76 7.32
C SER A 57 -4.43 -14.00 7.86
N GLY A 58 -4.93 -15.19 7.47
CA GLY A 58 -4.52 -16.49 7.99
C GLY A 58 -3.01 -16.65 8.17
N VAL A 59 -2.63 -17.36 9.24
CA VAL A 59 -1.26 -17.85 9.57
C VAL A 59 -0.12 -16.89 9.20
N THR A 60 -0.36 -15.59 9.28
CA THR A 60 0.62 -14.58 8.88
C THR A 60 1.44 -14.23 10.11
N ASP A 61 2.76 -14.33 10.01
CA ASP A 61 3.69 -13.82 11.00
C ASP A 61 3.29 -12.36 11.37
N PRO A 62 2.87 -12.12 12.62
CA PRO A 62 2.40 -10.81 13.07
C PRO A 62 3.42 -9.70 12.83
N SER A 63 4.72 -9.99 13.01
CA SER A 63 5.80 -9.02 12.82
C SER A 63 5.92 -8.62 11.35
N ARG A 64 5.83 -9.59 10.44
CA ARG A 64 5.85 -9.33 8.99
C ARG A 64 4.61 -8.56 8.53
N LYS A 65 3.46 -8.81 9.15
CA LYS A 65 2.24 -8.06 8.85
C LYS A 65 2.36 -6.59 9.28
N LEU A 66 2.87 -6.33 10.48
CA LEU A 66 3.10 -4.95 10.97
C LEU A 66 4.02 -4.17 10.04
N GLN A 67 5.10 -4.78 9.56
CA GLN A 67 6.00 -4.15 8.59
C GLN A 67 5.27 -3.74 7.29
N LYS A 68 4.37 -4.59 6.77
CA LYS A 68 3.55 -4.25 5.59
C LYS A 68 2.60 -3.07 5.87
N LEU A 69 2.01 -3.02 7.07
CA LEU A 69 1.13 -1.92 7.46
C LEU A 69 1.90 -0.60 7.58
N THR A 70 3.12 -0.61 8.12
CA THR A 70 4.00 0.57 8.15
C THR A 70 4.30 1.06 6.73
N TRP A 71 4.59 0.15 5.80
CA TRP A 71 4.82 0.51 4.40
C TRP A 71 3.59 1.10 3.72
N MET A 72 2.42 0.50 3.93
CA MET A 72 1.15 1.02 3.41
C MET A 72 0.90 2.45 3.92
N ALA A 73 1.07 2.70 5.23
CA ALA A 73 0.90 4.03 5.81
C ALA A 73 1.83 5.07 5.16
N GLU A 74 3.11 4.73 4.97
CA GLU A 74 4.09 5.60 4.34
C GLU A 74 3.73 5.93 2.88
N VAL A 75 3.25 4.95 2.12
CA VAL A 75 2.80 5.15 0.73
C VAL A 75 1.62 6.10 0.66
N LEU A 76 0.59 5.86 1.49
CA LEU A 76 -0.60 6.70 1.52
C LEU A 76 -0.27 8.14 1.96
N HIS A 77 0.64 8.29 2.92
CA HIS A 77 1.13 9.60 3.36
C HIS A 77 1.83 10.35 2.22
N ARG A 78 2.78 9.70 1.52
CA ARG A 78 3.50 10.31 0.39
C ARG A 78 2.59 10.69 -0.78
N LEU A 79 1.50 9.94 -0.97
CA LEU A 79 0.51 10.22 -2.02
C LEU A 79 -0.52 11.28 -1.60
N GLY A 80 -0.52 11.69 -0.32
CA GLY A 80 -1.47 12.65 0.23
C GLY A 80 -2.89 12.10 0.31
N VAL A 81 -3.06 10.78 0.49
CA VAL A 81 -4.36 10.09 0.49
C VAL A 81 -4.65 9.35 1.81
N MET A 82 -3.91 9.68 2.86
CA MET A 82 -3.97 8.96 4.13
C MET A 82 -5.32 9.12 4.82
N HIS A 83 -5.95 10.30 4.75
CA HIS A 83 -7.23 10.56 5.39
C HIS A 83 -8.40 9.87 4.69
N GLU A 84 -8.33 9.71 3.38
CA GLU A 84 -9.33 9.04 2.55
C GLU A 84 -9.24 7.52 2.70
N ALA A 85 -8.02 7.00 2.81
CA ALA A 85 -7.75 5.57 2.96
C ALA A 85 -8.00 5.07 4.39
N LEU A 86 -7.76 5.92 5.38
CA LEU A 86 -7.87 5.64 6.80
C LEU A 86 -8.62 6.81 7.46
N PRO A 87 -9.95 6.91 7.23
CA PRO A 87 -10.73 7.93 7.89
C PRO A 87 -10.51 7.81 9.39
N LEU A 88 -10.13 8.93 10.02
CA LEU A 88 -10.06 9.01 11.48
C LEU A 88 -11.45 8.60 11.98
N ASP A 89 -11.51 7.61 12.88
CA ASP A 89 -12.75 7.23 13.53
C ASP A 89 -13.44 8.52 14.02
N GLU A 90 -14.66 8.80 13.54
CA GLU A 90 -15.41 10.03 13.85
C GLU A 90 -15.81 10.16 15.35
N ASN A 91 -15.22 9.35 16.24
CA ASN A 91 -15.49 9.27 17.66
C ASN A 91 -14.23 9.36 18.56
N SER A 92 -13.20 10.13 18.16
CA SER A 92 -12.14 10.55 19.10
C SER A 92 -12.48 11.88 19.78
#